data_AF-A0A0J1EJE7-F1
#
_entry.id   AF-A0A0J1EJE7-F1
#
_cell.length_a   1.000
_cell.length_b   1.000
_cell.length_c   1.000
_cell.angle_alpha   90.00
_cell.angle_beta   90.00
_cell.angle_gamma   90.00
#
_symmetry.space_group_name_H-M   'P 1'
#
loop_
_entity.id
_entity.type
_entity.pdbx_description
1 polymer ?
#
loop_
_entity_poly.entity_id
_entity_poly.type
_entity_poly.pdbx_seq_one_letter_code
_entity_poly.pdbx_strand_id
1 'polypeptide(L)'
;MTFSAAKIETEDLIESLGRFRSSVLPAGVMRELMQRGSEVMPALIARMDRAIESKELGLGSEYPEAFFCYHLLGIDPQPSLQAWFDRLFRCDDDRMERVCGEITGRFTRAILTAIADREDITAFCQWLDSLVQDDQVSDYIKLQVVEVLFNLVADNALDDATAVQWVRTWMEQRQTHKFDLFSSMAMTSLIDVGGSDFKSLAEECFKRGQIDDDYVGLESFQGMASERQTTFSREQLEIDQQIVSNPIEYLADWHAFAWTTDDLDRHRAHCKRLPEAFSIRSDRAEPNQIDGWLAELDQSNFKNYPFEAVENLNRFIGQVFRPLTSRVRRGIESARRDEPSSNNGPYLATILLTHNSQSREVLIDDADLLLELLDLPKHQREEWFGASIEPGLVEGLAHALVGKTEPIVERIQDCNRKEFDRAALVSYFIVSVYFQYLNRGECIETLRQLWTTLSQQETDGDEGAMMSKTAIFDAACLLSLPESDPLMQQAAREGVSHHRLSAESAKVCREQPENAAKVVRSDVLPPYSLVDVISEGGKFAVTALHRNPITQARGFTALRSSDLTPEPQLSGTLRSAEPKVGRNDPCPCGSNKKYKKCCLRR
;
A
#
# COMPACT_ATOMS: atom_id res chain seq x y z
N MET A 1 -40.43 14.67 16.56
CA MET A 1 -40.08 13.46 15.79
C MET A 1 -38.56 13.41 15.72
N THR A 2 -37.95 12.62 16.58
CA THR A 2 -36.52 12.33 16.58
C THR A 2 -36.21 11.54 15.30
N PHE A 3 -35.39 12.12 14.41
CA PHE A 3 -34.79 11.36 13.33
C PHE A 3 -33.92 10.27 13.96
N SER A 4 -34.40 9.02 13.92
CA SER A 4 -33.53 7.87 14.14
C SER A 4 -32.51 7.89 13.01
N ALA A 5 -31.24 8.13 13.32
CA ALA A 5 -30.18 7.73 12.40
C ALA A 5 -30.41 6.25 12.08
N ALA A 6 -30.51 5.89 10.80
CA ALA A 6 -30.60 4.49 10.42
C ALA A 6 -29.38 3.77 11.01
N LYS A 7 -29.59 2.63 11.68
CA LYS A 7 -28.48 1.81 12.18
C LYS A 7 -27.70 1.36 10.93
N ILE A 8 -26.41 1.66 10.86
CA ILE A 8 -25.55 1.20 9.76
C ILE A 8 -25.42 -0.32 9.89
N GLU A 9 -25.67 -1.06 8.80
CA GLU A 9 -25.62 -2.52 8.82
C GLU A 9 -24.19 -3.04 9.02
N THR A 10 -24.03 -4.23 9.58
CA THR A 10 -22.71 -4.80 9.87
C THR A 10 -21.88 -5.02 8.59
N GLU A 11 -22.52 -5.45 7.50
CA GLU A 11 -21.83 -5.63 6.21
C GLU A 11 -21.31 -4.31 5.64
N ASP A 12 -22.05 -3.21 5.80
CA ASP A 12 -21.63 -1.88 5.32
C ASP A 12 -20.41 -1.37 6.10
N LEU A 13 -20.39 -1.61 7.42
CA LEU A 13 -19.23 -1.29 8.25
C LEU A 13 -18.01 -2.12 7.86
N ILE A 14 -18.19 -3.43 7.65
CA ILE A 14 -17.10 -4.32 7.24
C ILE A 14 -16.54 -3.87 5.89
N GLU A 15 -17.39 -3.59 4.90
CA GLU A 15 -16.92 -3.06 3.62
C GLU A 15 -16.19 -1.73 3.80
N SER A 16 -16.69 -0.84 4.65
CA SER A 16 -16.07 0.48 4.90
C SER A 16 -14.62 0.38 5.41
N LEU A 17 -14.27 -0.63 6.21
CA LEU A 17 -12.91 -0.83 6.75
C LEU A 17 -11.83 -0.76 5.66
N GLY A 18 -12.09 -1.41 4.52
CA GLY A 18 -11.15 -1.51 3.40
C GLY A 18 -11.14 -0.30 2.45
N ARG A 19 -11.96 0.72 2.71
CA ARG A 19 -12.20 1.83 1.78
C ARG A 19 -11.62 3.17 2.25
N PHE A 20 -11.08 3.23 3.48
CA PHE A 20 -10.26 4.36 3.91
C PHE A 20 -8.93 4.39 3.15
N ARG A 21 -8.20 5.49 3.27
CA ARG A 21 -6.82 5.54 2.76
C ARG A 21 -5.97 4.51 3.48
N SER A 22 -5.07 3.86 2.75
CA SER A 22 -4.17 2.84 3.30
C SER A 22 -3.30 3.34 4.48
N SER A 23 -3.04 4.64 4.56
CA SER A 23 -2.31 5.28 5.66
C SER A 23 -3.19 5.71 6.86
N VAL A 24 -4.50 5.49 6.79
CA VAL A 24 -5.50 5.88 7.81
C VAL A 24 -6.06 4.61 8.47
N LEU A 25 -5.86 4.48 9.78
CA LEU A 25 -6.49 3.45 10.60
C LEU A 25 -7.98 3.79 10.84
N PRO A 26 -8.94 2.97 10.39
CA PRO A 26 -10.38 3.21 10.57
C PRO A 26 -10.87 2.84 11.98
N ALA A 27 -10.27 3.44 13.02
CA ALA A 27 -10.51 3.12 14.42
C ALA A 27 -11.98 3.29 14.83
N GLY A 28 -12.69 4.28 14.28
CA GLY A 28 -14.13 4.48 14.50
C GLY A 28 -14.96 3.26 14.11
N VAL A 29 -14.76 2.77 12.89
CA VAL A 29 -15.48 1.61 12.33
C VAL A 29 -15.13 0.34 13.10
N MET A 30 -13.84 0.12 13.39
CA MET A 30 -13.40 -1.03 14.20
C MET A 30 -14.07 -1.01 15.58
N ARG A 31 -14.11 0.14 16.26
CA ARG A 31 -14.71 0.28 17.59
C ARG A 31 -16.21 0.02 17.58
N GLU A 32 -16.92 0.49 16.55
CA GLU A 32 -18.35 0.20 16.37
C GLU A 32 -18.59 -1.31 16.19
N LEU A 33 -17.76 -2.01 15.40
CA LEU A 33 -17.85 -3.47 15.25
C LEU A 33 -17.54 -4.21 16.55
N MET A 34 -16.52 -3.76 17.30
CA MET A 34 -16.19 -4.33 18.63
C MET A 34 -17.34 -4.15 19.63
N GLN A 35 -18.03 -3.00 19.61
CA GLN A 35 -19.17 -2.74 20.51
C GLN A 35 -20.38 -3.65 20.25
N ARG A 36 -20.52 -4.17 19.03
CA ARG A 36 -21.57 -5.14 18.67
C ARG A 36 -21.30 -6.53 19.25
N GLY A 37 -20.06 -6.84 19.65
CA GLY A 37 -19.71 -8.11 20.29
C GLY A 37 -19.84 -9.29 19.33
N SER A 38 -20.10 -10.49 19.87
CA SER A 38 -20.06 -11.75 19.11
C SER A 38 -21.03 -11.84 17.92
N GLU A 39 -22.05 -10.97 17.84
CA GLU A 39 -23.01 -10.96 16.73
C GLU A 39 -22.36 -10.68 15.37
N VAL A 40 -21.17 -10.03 15.34
CA VAL A 40 -20.47 -9.71 14.08
C VAL A 40 -19.61 -10.84 13.54
N MET A 41 -19.28 -11.84 14.38
CA MET A 41 -18.30 -12.88 14.03
C MET A 41 -18.64 -13.64 12.74
N PRO A 42 -19.89 -14.06 12.47
CA PRO A 42 -20.23 -14.73 11.22
C PRO A 42 -19.94 -13.87 9.99
N ALA A 43 -20.19 -12.56 10.07
CA ALA A 43 -19.95 -11.62 8.97
C ALA A 43 -18.45 -11.38 8.74
N LEU A 44 -17.67 -11.25 9.81
CA LEU A 44 -16.20 -11.14 9.73
C LEU A 44 -15.58 -12.37 9.07
N ILE A 45 -15.97 -13.57 9.53
CA ILE A 45 -15.48 -14.84 8.98
C ILE A 45 -15.89 -14.99 7.51
N ALA A 46 -17.16 -14.73 7.18
CA ALA A 46 -17.63 -14.78 5.80
C ALA A 46 -16.90 -13.80 4.87
N ARG A 47 -16.44 -12.65 5.39
CA ARG A 47 -15.62 -11.71 4.62
C ARG A 47 -14.22 -12.24 4.37
N MET A 48 -13.57 -12.82 5.37
CA MET A 48 -12.24 -13.41 5.19
C MET A 48 -12.26 -14.68 4.34
N ASP A 49 -13.30 -15.52 4.46
CA ASP A 49 -13.49 -16.70 3.61
C ASP A 49 -13.58 -16.29 2.13
N ARG A 50 -14.28 -15.18 1.81
CA ARG A 50 -14.27 -14.61 0.44
C ARG A 50 -12.86 -14.27 -0.02
N ALA A 51 -12.03 -13.66 0.83
CA ALA A 51 -10.66 -13.31 0.49
C ALA A 51 -9.75 -14.53 0.25
N ILE A 52 -9.96 -15.61 1.01
CA ILE A 52 -9.24 -16.89 0.88
C ILE A 52 -9.66 -17.65 -0.38
N GLU A 53 -10.97 -17.68 -0.67
CA GLU A 53 -11.57 -18.50 -1.72
C GLU A 53 -11.59 -17.82 -3.08
N SER A 54 -11.50 -16.48 -3.13
CA SER A 54 -11.64 -15.71 -4.36
C SER A 54 -10.61 -16.13 -5.42
N LYS A 55 -11.13 -16.25 -6.64
CA LYS A 55 -10.35 -16.46 -7.87
C LYS A 55 -10.49 -15.26 -8.81
N GLU A 56 -11.10 -14.18 -8.34
CA GLU A 56 -11.27 -12.97 -9.12
C GLU A 56 -9.89 -12.34 -9.35
N LEU A 57 -9.65 -11.94 -10.59
CA LEU A 57 -8.43 -11.27 -11.02
C LEU A 57 -8.80 -9.91 -11.59
N GLY A 58 -7.85 -8.98 -11.55
CA GLY A 58 -8.00 -7.66 -12.12
C GLY A 58 -8.19 -6.56 -11.10
N LEU A 59 -8.39 -5.36 -11.61
CA LEU A 59 -8.43 -4.16 -10.78
C LEU A 59 -9.63 -4.18 -9.83
N GLY A 60 -9.40 -4.10 -8.53
CA GLY A 60 -10.46 -4.06 -7.51
C GLY A 60 -11.01 -5.43 -7.13
N SER A 61 -10.27 -6.52 -7.42
CA SER A 61 -10.60 -7.87 -6.95
C SER A 61 -10.05 -8.16 -5.54
N GLU A 62 -9.41 -7.18 -4.90
CA GLU A 62 -8.86 -7.28 -3.56
C GLU A 62 -9.93 -7.13 -2.46
N TYR A 63 -9.64 -7.66 -1.27
CA TYR A 63 -10.49 -7.59 -0.07
C TYR A 63 -9.74 -6.88 1.07
N PRO A 64 -9.44 -5.57 0.95
CA PRO A 64 -8.65 -4.84 1.95
C PRO A 64 -9.25 -4.87 3.36
N GLU A 65 -10.56 -5.05 3.49
CA GLU A 65 -11.25 -5.22 4.76
C GLU A 65 -10.91 -6.53 5.49
N ALA A 66 -10.44 -7.57 4.80
CA ALA A 66 -10.11 -8.86 5.39
C ALA A 66 -9.00 -8.74 6.44
N PHE A 67 -8.01 -7.86 6.19
CA PHE A 67 -6.96 -7.49 7.14
C PHE A 67 -7.52 -7.03 8.49
N PHE A 68 -8.52 -6.14 8.46
CA PHE A 68 -9.14 -5.64 9.68
C PHE A 68 -10.05 -6.69 10.32
N CYS A 69 -10.78 -7.48 9.52
CA CYS A 69 -11.60 -8.58 10.01
C CYS A 69 -10.76 -9.61 10.80
N TYR A 70 -9.56 -9.91 10.32
CA TYR A 70 -8.60 -10.79 11.00
C TYR A 70 -8.25 -10.28 12.39
N HIS A 71 -7.90 -8.99 12.50
CA HIS A 71 -7.57 -8.36 13.78
C HIS A 71 -8.79 -8.18 14.70
N LEU A 72 -10.01 -8.24 14.16
CA LEU A 72 -11.26 -8.21 14.92
C LEU A 72 -11.71 -9.60 15.41
N LEU A 73 -11.00 -10.69 15.07
CA LEU A 73 -11.28 -12.02 15.64
C LEU A 73 -11.17 -12.04 17.17
N GLY A 74 -10.43 -11.11 17.76
CA GLY A 74 -10.32 -10.93 19.21
C GLY A 74 -11.62 -10.49 19.91
N ILE A 75 -12.66 -10.12 19.16
CA ILE A 75 -14.00 -9.81 19.73
C ILE A 75 -14.57 -11.02 20.47
N ASP A 76 -14.42 -12.22 19.90
CA ASP A 76 -14.94 -13.46 20.47
C ASP A 76 -14.05 -14.66 20.07
N PRO A 77 -12.88 -14.81 20.71
CA PRO A 77 -11.90 -15.84 20.35
C PRO A 77 -12.35 -17.22 20.84
N GLN A 78 -13.14 -17.92 20.02
CA GLN A 78 -13.69 -19.23 20.34
C GLN A 78 -12.83 -20.38 19.77
N PRO A 79 -12.74 -21.54 20.45
CA PRO A 79 -12.02 -22.73 19.93
C PRO A 79 -12.47 -23.19 18.55
N SER A 80 -13.72 -22.91 18.16
CA SER A 80 -14.25 -23.21 16.83
C SER A 80 -13.48 -22.54 15.69
N LEU A 81 -12.74 -21.46 15.96
CA LEU A 81 -11.88 -20.79 14.97
C LEU A 81 -10.69 -21.66 14.53
N GLN A 82 -10.35 -22.71 15.29
CA GLN A 82 -9.27 -23.63 14.94
C GLN A 82 -9.42 -24.19 13.52
N ALA A 83 -10.63 -24.61 13.14
CA ALA A 83 -10.90 -25.15 11.80
C ALA A 83 -10.71 -24.09 10.70
N TRP A 84 -10.91 -22.82 11.01
CA TRP A 84 -10.69 -21.73 10.07
C TRP A 84 -9.19 -21.43 9.89
N PHE A 85 -8.43 -21.36 10.99
CA PHE A 85 -6.97 -21.22 10.95
C PHE A 85 -6.29 -22.39 10.23
N ASP A 86 -6.82 -23.60 10.41
CA ASP A 86 -6.34 -24.80 9.73
C ASP A 86 -6.37 -24.65 8.19
N ARG A 87 -7.42 -24.01 7.67
CA ARG A 87 -7.55 -23.68 6.24
C ARG A 87 -6.59 -22.55 5.85
N LEU A 88 -6.56 -21.47 6.63
CA LEU A 88 -5.72 -20.29 6.34
C LEU A 88 -4.24 -20.66 6.23
N PHE A 89 -3.70 -21.41 7.20
CA PHE A 89 -2.27 -21.75 7.26
C PHE A 89 -1.82 -22.79 6.23
N ARG A 90 -2.76 -23.39 5.50
CA ARG A 90 -2.50 -24.32 4.38
C ARG A 90 -2.85 -23.71 3.01
N CYS A 91 -3.14 -22.42 2.97
CA CYS A 91 -3.24 -21.67 1.71
C CYS A 91 -1.86 -21.26 1.22
N ASP A 92 -1.77 -20.81 -0.04
CA ASP A 92 -0.56 -20.16 -0.54
C ASP A 92 -0.26 -18.85 0.20
N ASP A 93 1.03 -18.48 0.25
CA ASP A 93 1.52 -17.30 0.99
C ASP A 93 0.80 -16.01 0.57
N ASP A 94 0.50 -15.85 -0.73
CA ASP A 94 -0.17 -14.65 -1.24
C ASP A 94 -1.60 -14.53 -0.67
N ARG A 95 -2.37 -15.63 -0.59
CA ARG A 95 -3.71 -15.65 0.04
C ARG A 95 -3.64 -15.30 1.51
N MET A 96 -2.65 -15.85 2.19
CA MET A 96 -2.48 -15.67 3.62
C MET A 96 -2.12 -14.21 3.94
N GLU A 97 -1.14 -13.64 3.23
CA GLU A 97 -0.74 -12.23 3.35
C GLU A 97 -1.90 -11.28 3.07
N ARG A 98 -2.78 -11.59 2.11
CA ARG A 98 -4.01 -10.80 1.86
C ARG A 98 -4.95 -10.70 3.07
N VAL A 99 -4.97 -11.71 3.94
CA VAL A 99 -5.87 -11.76 5.10
C VAL A 99 -5.19 -11.28 6.38
N CYS A 100 -3.97 -11.73 6.67
CA CYS A 100 -3.31 -11.38 7.93
C CYS A 100 -2.38 -10.17 7.82
N GLY A 101 -2.02 -9.74 6.59
CA GLY A 101 -0.90 -8.84 6.38
C GLY A 101 0.40 -9.52 6.76
N GLU A 102 1.16 -8.94 7.68
CA GLU A 102 2.42 -9.52 8.14
C GLU A 102 2.18 -10.70 9.11
N ILE A 103 2.44 -11.92 8.63
CA ILE A 103 2.23 -13.16 9.41
C ILE A 103 3.15 -13.29 10.63
N THR A 104 4.31 -12.65 10.60
CA THR A 104 5.24 -12.51 11.72
C THR A 104 4.76 -11.53 12.79
N GLY A 105 3.62 -10.87 12.56
CA GLY A 105 2.97 -10.04 13.55
C GLY A 105 2.53 -10.83 14.79
N ARG A 106 2.63 -10.20 15.96
CA ARG A 106 2.28 -10.78 17.26
C ARG A 106 0.82 -11.21 17.38
N PHE A 107 -0.09 -10.64 16.57
CA PHE A 107 -1.51 -10.96 16.63
C PHE A 107 -1.78 -12.46 16.38
N THR A 108 -1.06 -13.10 15.46
CA THR A 108 -1.26 -14.53 15.14
C THR A 108 -0.99 -15.43 16.35
N ARG A 109 0.15 -15.28 17.02
CA ARG A 109 0.39 -15.98 18.29
C ARG A 109 -0.68 -15.66 19.33
N ALA A 110 -1.00 -14.38 19.49
CA ALA A 110 -1.93 -13.92 20.52
C ALA A 110 -3.34 -14.52 20.35
N ILE A 111 -3.88 -14.50 19.12
CA ILE A 111 -5.21 -15.06 18.83
C ILE A 111 -5.20 -16.59 18.94
N LEU A 112 -4.12 -17.27 18.54
CA LEU A 112 -3.98 -18.73 18.71
C LEU A 112 -3.97 -19.13 20.19
N THR A 113 -3.26 -18.37 21.05
CA THR A 113 -3.33 -18.55 22.50
C THR A 113 -4.75 -18.30 23.03
N ALA A 114 -5.44 -17.27 22.51
CA ALA A 114 -6.78 -16.92 22.98
C ALA A 114 -7.83 -18.01 22.65
N ILE A 115 -7.74 -18.65 21.48
CA ILE A 115 -8.68 -19.71 21.06
C ILE A 115 -8.39 -21.10 21.64
N ALA A 116 -7.29 -21.28 22.38
CA ALA A 116 -6.92 -22.59 22.90
C ALA A 116 -8.06 -23.21 23.72
N ASP A 117 -8.38 -24.47 23.46
CA ASP A 117 -9.37 -25.17 24.27
C ASP A 117 -8.74 -25.60 25.60
N ARG A 118 -9.12 -24.94 26.70
CA ARG A 118 -8.59 -25.26 28.03
C ARG A 118 -9.22 -26.54 28.59
N GLU A 119 -10.40 -26.94 28.10
CA GLU A 119 -11.06 -28.18 28.51
C GLU A 119 -10.42 -29.40 27.84
N ASP A 120 -9.93 -29.25 26.61
CA ASP A 120 -9.17 -30.27 25.87
C ASP A 120 -7.85 -29.73 25.29
N ILE A 121 -6.97 -29.29 26.20
CA ILE A 121 -5.66 -28.74 25.82
C ILE A 121 -4.79 -29.77 25.07
N THR A 122 -5.02 -31.06 25.30
CA THR A 122 -4.29 -32.13 24.63
C THR A 122 -4.65 -32.19 23.15
N ALA A 123 -5.94 -32.14 22.81
CA ALA A 123 -6.38 -32.07 21.42
C ALA A 123 -5.88 -30.80 20.72
N PHE A 124 -5.88 -29.66 21.43
CA PHE A 124 -5.32 -28.42 20.91
C PHE A 124 -3.82 -28.54 20.59
N CYS A 125 -3.02 -29.10 21.51
CA CYS A 125 -1.59 -29.36 21.26
C CYS A 125 -1.33 -30.36 20.13
N GLN A 126 -2.21 -31.36 19.95
CA GLN A 126 -2.11 -32.28 18.81
C GLN A 126 -2.38 -31.59 17.47
N TRP A 127 -3.28 -30.62 17.44
CA TRP A 127 -3.48 -29.79 16.26
C TRP A 127 -2.27 -28.90 15.98
N LEU A 128 -1.70 -28.26 17.01
CA LEU A 128 -0.45 -27.51 16.89
C LEU A 128 0.69 -28.37 16.31
N ASP A 129 0.85 -29.60 16.80
CA ASP A 129 1.79 -30.57 16.23
C ASP A 129 1.51 -30.82 14.74
N SER A 130 0.25 -31.03 14.36
CA SER A 130 -0.12 -31.25 12.95
C SER A 130 0.31 -30.09 12.03
N LEU A 131 0.34 -28.85 12.54
CA LEU A 131 0.84 -27.69 11.78
C LEU A 131 2.37 -27.73 11.64
N VAL A 132 3.09 -28.14 12.69
CA VAL A 132 4.56 -28.24 12.68
C VAL A 132 5.06 -29.38 11.78
N GLN A 133 4.31 -30.49 11.70
CA GLN A 133 4.64 -31.63 10.84
C GLN A 133 4.33 -31.40 9.35
N ASP A 134 3.51 -30.41 9.02
CA ASP A 134 3.07 -30.17 7.65
C ASP A 134 4.08 -29.32 6.87
N ASP A 135 4.60 -29.85 5.78
CA ASP A 135 5.54 -29.14 4.91
C ASP A 135 4.88 -28.00 4.12
N GLN A 136 3.54 -27.98 4.00
CA GLN A 136 2.80 -26.88 3.37
C GLN A 136 2.66 -25.66 4.28
N VAL A 137 2.78 -25.85 5.60
CA VAL A 137 2.66 -24.75 6.57
C VAL A 137 3.98 -23.99 6.62
N SER A 138 3.91 -22.67 6.47
CA SER A 138 5.06 -21.77 6.52
C SER A 138 5.85 -21.90 7.83
N ASP A 139 7.19 -21.88 7.75
CA ASP A 139 8.06 -21.94 8.93
C ASP A 139 7.81 -20.77 9.90
N TYR A 140 7.30 -19.63 9.40
CA TYR A 140 6.87 -18.51 10.25
C TYR A 140 5.67 -18.86 11.12
N ILE A 141 4.69 -19.61 10.61
CA ILE A 141 3.57 -20.12 11.41
C ILE A 141 4.06 -21.16 12.41
N LYS A 142 4.95 -22.07 11.99
CA LYS A 142 5.53 -23.07 12.89
C LYS A 142 6.25 -22.40 14.07
N LEU A 143 6.93 -21.27 13.85
CA LEU A 143 7.48 -20.47 14.94
C LEU A 143 6.38 -19.94 15.87
N GLN A 144 5.30 -19.37 15.34
CA GLN A 144 4.18 -18.90 16.17
C GLN A 144 3.63 -20.03 17.05
N VAL A 145 3.55 -21.25 16.53
CA VAL A 145 3.12 -22.45 17.29
C VAL A 145 4.05 -22.72 18.49
N VAL A 146 5.37 -22.61 18.33
CA VAL A 146 6.33 -22.76 19.44
C VAL A 146 6.07 -21.71 20.51
N GLU A 147 5.87 -20.45 20.12
CA GLU A 147 5.61 -19.37 21.07
C GLU A 147 4.27 -19.53 21.79
N VAL A 148 3.24 -20.04 21.10
CA VAL A 148 1.93 -20.38 21.70
C VAL A 148 2.08 -21.42 22.83
N LEU A 149 2.94 -22.44 22.69
CA LEU A 149 3.16 -23.41 23.76
C LEU A 149 3.62 -22.73 25.06
N PHE A 150 4.52 -21.74 24.98
CA PHE A 150 5.05 -21.08 26.17
C PHE A 150 4.12 -19.99 26.72
N ASN A 151 3.25 -19.43 25.88
CA ASN A 151 2.09 -18.69 26.37
C ASN A 151 1.14 -19.59 27.18
N LEU A 152 0.87 -20.82 26.72
CA LEU A 152 0.03 -21.77 27.45
C LEU A 152 0.66 -22.25 28.76
N VAL A 153 1.99 -22.38 28.80
CA VAL A 153 2.74 -22.63 30.04
C VAL A 153 2.62 -21.44 30.99
N ALA A 154 2.77 -20.21 30.49
CA ALA A 154 2.61 -18.99 31.29
C ALA A 154 1.18 -18.80 31.83
N ASP A 155 0.18 -19.23 31.05
CA ASP A 155 -1.25 -19.25 31.41
C ASP A 155 -1.62 -20.41 32.36
N ASN A 156 -0.67 -21.32 32.66
CA ASN A 156 -0.89 -22.57 33.40
C ASN A 156 -1.90 -23.53 32.75
N ALA A 157 -2.17 -23.37 31.46
CA ALA A 157 -2.99 -24.29 30.67
C ALA A 157 -2.21 -25.53 30.24
N LEU A 158 -0.88 -25.41 30.08
CA LEU A 158 0.02 -26.50 29.69
C LEU A 158 1.16 -26.64 30.70
N ASP A 159 1.52 -27.88 31.04
CA ASP A 159 2.68 -28.17 31.88
C ASP A 159 4.00 -27.94 31.11
N ASP A 160 5.00 -27.34 31.78
CA ASP A 160 6.30 -27.01 31.18
C ASP A 160 7.03 -28.24 30.62
N ALA A 161 7.04 -29.37 31.34
CA ALA A 161 7.70 -30.57 30.88
C ALA A 161 7.03 -31.15 29.63
N THR A 162 5.71 -30.99 29.52
CA THR A 162 4.95 -31.37 28.32
C THR A 162 5.32 -30.49 27.13
N ALA A 163 5.39 -29.16 27.32
CA ALA A 163 5.81 -28.23 26.26
C ALA A 163 7.25 -28.51 25.78
N VAL A 164 8.17 -28.78 26.70
CA VAL A 164 9.56 -29.18 26.39
C VAL A 164 9.60 -30.45 25.56
N GLN A 165 8.78 -31.44 25.93
CA GLN A 165 8.75 -32.72 25.23
C GLN A 165 8.27 -32.55 23.78
N TRP A 166 7.29 -31.68 23.53
CA TRP A 166 6.86 -31.34 22.17
C TRP A 166 8.00 -30.73 21.35
N VAL A 167 8.64 -29.67 21.86
CA VAL A 167 9.77 -29.01 21.19
C VAL A 167 10.89 -30.00 20.89
N ARG A 168 11.28 -30.83 21.86
CA ARG A 168 12.30 -31.86 21.67
C ARG A 168 11.92 -32.83 20.56
N THR A 169 10.68 -33.31 20.57
CA THR A 169 10.17 -34.24 19.56
C THR A 169 10.26 -33.64 18.15
N TRP A 170 9.86 -32.37 18.00
CA TRP A 170 9.97 -31.65 16.72
C TRP A 170 11.42 -31.50 16.26
N MET A 171 12.33 -31.13 17.16
CA MET A 171 13.75 -31.02 16.82
C MET A 171 14.35 -32.37 16.42
N GLU A 172 13.97 -33.46 17.10
CA GLU A 172 14.44 -34.82 16.82
C GLU A 172 13.91 -35.38 15.49
N GLN A 173 12.64 -35.13 15.15
CA GLN A 173 12.08 -35.51 13.86
C GLN A 173 12.80 -34.81 12.71
N ARG A 174 13.25 -33.57 12.92
CA ARG A 174 13.98 -32.76 11.94
C ARG A 174 15.51 -32.88 12.04
N GLN A 175 16.03 -33.84 12.81
CA GLN A 175 17.48 -33.98 13.07
C GLN A 175 18.35 -34.19 11.81
N THR A 176 17.74 -34.62 10.70
CA THR A 176 18.44 -34.85 9.42
C THR A 176 18.47 -33.59 8.55
N HIS A 177 17.60 -32.62 8.81
CA HIS A 177 17.55 -31.35 8.08
C HIS A 177 18.77 -30.51 8.46
N LYS A 178 19.45 -29.95 7.45
CA LYS A 178 20.63 -29.11 7.65
C LYS A 178 20.27 -27.67 7.41
N PHE A 179 20.75 -26.76 8.27
CA PHE A 179 20.43 -25.33 8.18
C PHE A 179 18.90 -25.09 8.11
N ASP A 180 18.16 -25.81 8.95
CA ASP A 180 16.71 -25.82 8.98
C ASP A 180 16.19 -24.52 9.61
N LEU A 181 15.49 -23.71 8.81
CA LEU A 181 15.05 -22.38 9.20
C LEU A 181 14.13 -22.42 10.43
N PHE A 182 13.12 -23.30 10.44
CA PHE A 182 12.27 -23.51 11.60
C PHE A 182 13.06 -23.86 12.87
N SER A 183 14.00 -24.80 12.79
CA SER A 183 14.83 -25.18 13.94
C SER A 183 15.66 -24.01 14.47
N SER A 184 16.24 -23.20 13.57
CA SER A 184 16.96 -21.97 13.94
C SER A 184 16.03 -20.98 14.66
N MET A 185 14.86 -20.69 14.10
CA MET A 185 13.87 -19.76 14.65
C MET A 185 13.33 -20.22 16.01
N ALA A 186 12.95 -21.50 16.11
CA ALA A 186 12.43 -22.08 17.34
C ALA A 186 13.47 -22.06 18.46
N MET A 187 14.74 -22.37 18.17
CA MET A 187 15.78 -22.30 19.21
C MET A 187 16.08 -20.86 19.61
N THR A 188 16.02 -19.90 18.68
CA THR A 188 16.16 -18.48 18.99
C THR A 188 15.05 -17.98 19.93
N SER A 189 13.78 -18.33 19.69
CA SER A 189 12.67 -17.85 20.53
C SER A 189 12.72 -18.40 21.97
N LEU A 190 13.38 -19.54 22.18
CA LEU A 190 13.54 -20.15 23.50
C LEU A 190 14.70 -19.57 24.32
N ILE A 191 15.54 -18.69 23.74
CA ILE A 191 16.65 -18.04 24.47
C ILE A 191 16.14 -17.29 25.69
N ASP A 192 15.12 -16.45 25.50
CA ASP A 192 14.55 -15.63 26.56
C ASP A 192 13.61 -16.43 27.49
N VAL A 193 13.07 -17.56 27.02
CA VAL A 193 12.34 -18.52 27.86
C VAL A 193 13.29 -19.21 28.85
N GLY A 194 14.54 -19.49 28.44
CA GLY A 194 15.58 -20.08 29.28
C GLY A 194 15.36 -21.55 29.62
N GLY A 195 16.33 -22.15 30.32
CA GLY A 195 16.30 -23.53 30.82
C GLY A 195 17.44 -24.41 30.31
N SER A 196 18.03 -25.17 31.24
CA SER A 196 19.18 -26.06 30.96
C SER A 196 18.90 -27.15 29.92
N ASP A 197 17.66 -27.59 29.82
CA ASP A 197 17.15 -28.55 28.85
C ASP A 197 17.13 -27.98 27.41
N PHE A 198 16.67 -26.74 27.22
CA PHE A 198 16.75 -26.07 25.91
C PHE A 198 18.18 -25.72 25.54
N LYS A 199 19.01 -25.32 26.50
CA LYS A 199 20.44 -25.13 26.25
C LYS A 199 21.10 -26.40 25.73
N SER A 200 20.83 -27.53 26.39
CA SER A 200 21.37 -28.84 25.97
C SER A 200 20.83 -29.26 24.61
N LEU A 201 19.54 -29.05 24.35
CA LEU A 201 18.91 -29.35 23.06
C LEU A 201 19.50 -28.49 21.92
N ALA A 202 19.74 -27.20 22.17
CA ALA A 202 20.37 -26.32 21.20
C ALA A 202 21.79 -26.79 20.86
N GLU A 203 22.61 -27.14 21.87
CA GLU A 203 23.95 -27.71 21.67
C GLU A 203 23.93 -28.98 20.81
N GLU A 204 22.96 -29.88 21.04
CA GLU A 204 22.75 -31.08 20.22
C GLU A 204 22.39 -30.72 18.77
N CYS A 205 21.49 -29.76 18.56
CA CYS A 205 21.07 -29.29 17.24
C CYS A 205 22.23 -28.64 16.46
N PHE A 206 23.05 -27.82 17.11
CA PHE A 206 24.28 -27.26 16.51
C PHE A 206 25.27 -28.35 16.14
N LYS A 207 25.51 -29.32 17.04
CA LYS A 207 26.46 -30.41 16.80
C LYS A 207 26.11 -31.24 15.59
N ARG A 208 24.81 -31.44 15.32
CA ARG A 208 24.33 -32.14 14.12
C ARG A 208 24.14 -31.21 12.91
N GLY A 209 24.47 -29.92 12.98
CA GLY A 209 24.37 -28.98 11.86
C GLY A 209 22.93 -28.69 11.42
N GLN A 210 21.97 -28.80 12.34
CA GLN A 210 20.56 -28.52 12.08
C GLN A 210 20.27 -27.02 12.10
N ILE A 211 20.93 -26.26 12.99
CA ILE A 211 20.79 -24.81 13.11
C ILE A 211 21.77 -24.12 12.15
N ASP A 212 21.33 -23.04 11.53
CA ASP A 212 22.16 -22.15 10.72
C ASP A 212 22.90 -21.14 11.63
N ASP A 213 24.23 -21.22 11.65
CA ASP A 213 25.10 -20.37 12.47
C ASP A 213 25.20 -18.94 11.93
N ASP A 214 24.81 -18.69 10.67
CA ASP A 214 24.62 -17.34 10.14
C ASP A 214 23.29 -16.71 10.65
N TYR A 215 22.31 -17.52 11.10
CA TYR A 215 21.04 -17.04 11.68
C TYR A 215 21.16 -16.78 13.18
N VAL A 216 21.63 -17.77 13.95
CA VAL A 216 21.87 -17.65 15.40
C VAL A 216 23.13 -18.41 15.78
N GLY A 217 24.02 -17.74 16.51
CA GLY A 217 25.27 -18.34 16.97
C GLY A 217 25.08 -19.15 18.26
N LEU A 218 25.89 -20.21 18.43
CA LEU A 218 25.90 -21.01 19.67
C LEU A 218 26.25 -20.14 20.90
N GLU A 219 27.01 -19.08 20.71
CA GLU A 219 27.33 -18.10 21.75
C GLU A 219 26.10 -17.43 22.37
N SER A 220 25.00 -17.25 21.60
CA SER A 220 23.76 -16.69 22.12
C SER A 220 23.13 -17.57 23.21
N PHE A 221 23.40 -18.88 23.17
CA PHE A 221 22.92 -19.85 24.16
C PHE A 221 23.84 -19.97 25.38
N GLN A 222 25.06 -19.43 25.33
CA GLN A 222 25.97 -19.44 26.48
C GLN A 222 25.43 -18.58 27.63
N GLY A 223 24.83 -17.43 27.29
CA GLY A 223 24.20 -16.50 28.22
C GLY A 223 22.75 -16.84 28.60
N MET A 224 22.16 -17.89 28.02
CA MET A 224 20.82 -18.35 28.34
C MET A 224 20.72 -18.73 29.83
N ALA A 225 19.64 -18.29 30.50
CA ALA A 225 19.39 -18.63 31.89
C ALA A 225 19.22 -20.14 32.07
N SER A 226 19.69 -20.69 33.20
CA SER A 226 19.59 -22.14 33.47
C SER A 226 18.20 -22.57 33.93
N GLU A 227 17.40 -21.64 34.42
CA GLU A 227 16.02 -21.82 34.86
C GLU A 227 15.06 -21.10 33.92
N ARG A 228 13.80 -21.55 33.87
CA ARG A 228 12.73 -20.92 33.09
C ARG A 228 12.50 -19.47 33.55
N GLN A 229 12.47 -18.55 32.61
CA GLN A 229 12.17 -17.13 32.83
C GLN A 229 10.65 -16.91 32.82
N THR A 230 10.01 -17.35 33.89
CA THR A 230 8.53 -17.28 34.03
C THR A 230 7.99 -15.84 34.01
N THR A 231 8.75 -14.87 34.53
CA THR A 231 8.39 -13.44 34.46
C THR A 231 8.32 -12.97 33.01
N PHE A 232 9.37 -13.24 32.21
CA PHE A 232 9.40 -12.88 30.79
C PHE A 232 8.21 -13.49 30.03
N SER A 233 7.92 -14.77 30.27
CA SER A 233 6.83 -15.48 29.59
C SER A 233 5.46 -14.90 29.96
N ARG A 234 5.26 -14.52 31.24
CA ARG A 234 4.03 -13.83 31.67
C ARG A 234 3.90 -12.44 31.07
N GLU A 235 4.98 -11.67 31.00
CA GLU A 235 4.98 -10.35 30.34
C GLU A 235 4.61 -10.47 28.86
N GLN A 236 5.12 -11.49 28.14
CA GLN A 236 4.72 -11.73 26.75
C GLN A 236 3.24 -12.11 26.63
N LEU A 237 2.73 -12.98 27.51
CA LEU A 237 1.32 -13.35 27.54
C LEU A 237 0.41 -12.13 27.81
N GLU A 238 0.78 -11.27 28.76
CA GLU A 238 0.04 -10.04 29.07
C GLU A 238 -0.02 -9.10 27.86
N ILE A 239 1.09 -8.93 27.13
CA ILE A 239 1.13 -8.15 25.89
C ILE A 239 0.19 -8.76 24.84
N ASP A 240 0.21 -10.08 24.67
CA ASP A 240 -0.64 -10.76 23.68
C ASP A 240 -2.13 -10.63 24.02
N GLN A 241 -2.49 -10.73 25.30
CA GLN A 241 -3.86 -10.49 25.77
C GLN A 241 -4.30 -9.05 25.50
N GLN A 242 -3.40 -8.07 25.64
CA GLN A 242 -3.67 -6.66 25.29
C GLN A 242 -3.88 -6.50 23.78
N ILE A 243 -3.07 -7.16 22.95
CA ILE A 243 -3.20 -7.12 21.48
C ILE A 243 -4.57 -7.65 21.04
N VAL A 244 -5.01 -8.79 21.59
CA VAL A 244 -6.31 -9.40 21.25
C VAL A 244 -7.48 -8.53 21.72
N SER A 245 -7.37 -7.96 22.92
CA SER A 245 -8.44 -7.13 23.49
C SER A 245 -8.52 -5.71 22.91
N ASN A 246 -7.41 -5.17 22.42
CA ASN A 246 -7.32 -3.85 21.82
C ASN A 246 -6.55 -3.84 20.48
N PRO A 247 -7.13 -4.42 19.41
CA PRO A 247 -6.48 -4.45 18.11
C PRO A 247 -6.25 -3.06 17.52
N ILE A 248 -7.03 -2.04 17.93
CA ILE A 248 -6.86 -0.66 17.46
C ILE A 248 -5.53 -0.08 17.96
N GLU A 249 -5.21 -0.27 19.24
CA GLU A 249 -3.93 0.18 19.80
C GLU A 249 -2.75 -0.58 19.20
N TYR A 250 -2.88 -1.89 19.03
CA TYR A 250 -1.87 -2.69 18.34
C TYR A 250 -1.61 -2.19 16.90
N LEU A 251 -2.65 -1.96 16.12
CA LEU A 251 -2.51 -1.48 14.74
C LEU A 251 -2.02 -0.04 14.66
N ALA A 252 -2.25 0.80 15.67
CA ALA A 252 -1.78 2.18 15.68
C ALA A 252 -0.24 2.30 15.61
N ASP A 253 0.48 1.26 16.04
CA ASP A 253 1.94 1.21 16.00
C ASP A 253 2.52 0.66 14.69
N TRP A 254 1.66 0.19 13.77
CA TRP A 254 2.12 -0.36 12.50
C TRP A 254 2.61 0.73 11.55
N HIS A 255 3.73 0.46 10.85
CA HIS A 255 4.32 1.41 9.90
C HIS A 255 3.36 1.80 8.77
N ALA A 256 2.39 0.95 8.41
CA ALA A 256 1.39 1.25 7.39
C ALA A 256 0.55 2.49 7.74
N PHE A 257 0.26 2.72 9.02
CA PHE A 257 -0.62 3.79 9.46
C PHE A 257 0.18 5.02 9.93
N ALA A 258 -0.23 6.19 9.44
CA ALA A 258 0.28 7.49 9.91
C ALA A 258 -0.84 8.35 10.49
N TRP A 259 -2.08 7.97 10.21
CA TRP A 259 -3.28 8.70 10.57
C TRP A 259 -4.30 7.73 11.16
N THR A 260 -5.25 8.24 11.93
CA THR A 260 -6.39 7.50 12.45
C THR A 260 -7.63 8.37 12.41
N THR A 261 -8.80 7.77 12.35
CA THR A 261 -10.08 8.48 12.43
C THR A 261 -11.07 7.74 13.32
N ASP A 262 -11.85 8.50 14.08
CA ASP A 262 -12.95 8.00 14.89
C ASP A 262 -14.30 8.04 14.14
N ASP A 263 -14.31 8.59 12.93
CA ASP A 263 -15.53 8.71 12.12
C ASP A 263 -15.85 7.41 11.38
N LEU A 264 -17.14 7.15 11.17
CA LEU A 264 -17.63 5.98 10.42
C LEU A 264 -17.73 6.24 8.91
N ASP A 265 -17.94 7.50 8.53
CA ASP A 265 -18.08 7.93 7.14
C ASP A 265 -16.73 8.37 6.58
N ARG A 266 -16.17 7.57 5.68
CA ARG A 266 -14.89 7.84 5.01
C ARG A 266 -14.86 9.14 4.22
N HIS A 267 -16.01 9.62 3.72
CA HIS A 267 -16.08 10.85 2.93
C HIS A 267 -16.09 12.12 3.78
N ARG A 268 -16.27 11.97 5.11
CA ARG A 268 -16.30 13.08 6.09
C ARG A 268 -15.34 12.84 7.25
N ALA A 269 -14.39 11.94 7.07
CA ALA A 269 -13.52 11.48 8.14
C ALA A 269 -12.50 12.55 8.55
N HIS A 270 -12.56 12.96 9.82
CA HIS A 270 -11.56 13.80 10.46
C HIS A 270 -10.41 12.90 10.88
N CYS A 271 -9.28 13.07 10.20
CA CYS A 271 -8.08 12.28 10.46
C CYS A 271 -7.13 13.01 11.42
N LYS A 272 -6.60 12.26 12.39
CA LYS A 272 -5.60 12.71 13.36
C LYS A 272 -4.30 11.98 13.09
N ARG A 273 -3.18 12.67 13.18
CA ARG A 273 -1.85 12.07 13.04
C ARG A 273 -1.60 11.14 14.23
N LEU A 274 -1.18 9.90 13.97
CA LEU A 274 -0.72 8.99 15.01
C LEU A 274 0.67 9.42 15.50
N PRO A 275 1.01 9.20 16.78
CA PRO A 275 2.38 9.38 17.27
C PRO A 275 3.36 8.56 16.42
N GLU A 276 4.55 9.08 16.14
CA GLU A 276 5.58 8.31 15.43
C GLU A 276 6.03 7.14 16.32
N ALA A 277 5.64 5.90 15.97
CA ALA A 277 5.91 4.72 16.79
C ALA A 277 7.42 4.46 16.99
N PHE A 278 8.27 4.76 16.01
CA PHE A 278 9.73 4.83 16.16
C PHE A 278 10.30 5.60 14.97
N SER A 279 10.86 6.80 15.22
CA SER A 279 11.58 7.57 14.20
C SER A 279 13.07 7.33 14.38
N ILE A 280 13.68 6.59 13.44
CA ILE A 280 15.15 6.60 13.29
C ILE A 280 15.50 7.98 12.74
N ARG A 281 15.58 8.98 13.62
CA ARG A 281 15.91 10.39 13.34
C ARG A 281 15.37 10.87 11.98
N SER A 282 14.10 11.23 11.89
CA SER A 282 13.67 12.13 10.82
C SER A 282 14.34 13.49 11.06
N ASP A 283 15.34 13.84 10.24
CA ASP A 283 15.82 15.21 10.15
C ASP A 283 14.58 16.11 10.01
N ARG A 284 14.42 17.09 10.91
CA ARG A 284 13.38 18.11 10.75
C ARG A 284 14.05 19.37 10.22
N ALA A 285 13.46 19.99 9.21
CA ALA A 285 13.87 21.32 8.78
C ALA A 285 13.47 22.36 9.81
N GLU A 286 14.34 23.33 10.06
CA GLU A 286 14.03 24.48 10.91
C GLU A 286 12.99 25.38 10.22
N PRO A 287 12.08 26.03 10.96
CA PRO A 287 11.02 26.87 10.38
C PRO A 287 11.55 27.96 9.43
N ASN A 288 12.70 28.55 9.75
CA ASN A 288 13.34 29.57 8.91
C ASN A 288 13.85 29.02 7.56
N GLN A 289 14.27 27.76 7.50
CA GLN A 289 14.68 27.10 6.26
C GLN A 289 13.45 26.86 5.38
N ILE A 290 12.36 26.38 5.98
CA ILE A 290 11.07 26.18 5.30
C ILE A 290 10.58 27.50 4.71
N ASP A 291 10.56 28.57 5.50
CA ASP A 291 10.13 29.89 5.04
C ASP A 291 11.00 30.42 3.88
N GLY A 292 12.32 30.17 3.94
CA GLY A 292 13.25 30.48 2.86
C GLY A 292 12.90 29.77 1.56
N TRP A 293 12.74 28.44 1.60
CA TRP A 293 12.39 27.66 0.41
C TRP A 293 11.01 28.04 -0.16
N LEU A 294 10.04 28.26 0.72
CA LEU A 294 8.70 28.72 0.31
C LEU A 294 8.73 30.09 -0.36
N ALA A 295 9.61 30.99 0.09
CA ALA A 295 9.82 32.30 -0.55
C ALA A 295 10.50 32.16 -1.92
N GLU A 296 11.42 31.21 -2.09
CA GLU A 296 12.03 30.91 -3.40
C GLU A 296 11.00 30.39 -4.42
N LEU A 297 10.03 29.58 -3.97
CA LEU A 297 8.88 29.17 -4.80
C LEU A 297 8.09 30.39 -5.28
N ASP A 298 7.77 31.33 -4.38
CA ASP A 298 7.00 32.53 -4.71
C ASP A 298 7.79 33.52 -5.60
N GLN A 299 9.12 33.40 -5.67
CA GLN A 299 10.00 34.20 -6.55
C GLN A 299 10.30 33.51 -7.89
N SER A 300 9.84 32.27 -8.07
CA SER A 300 10.07 31.49 -9.28
C SER A 300 9.30 32.05 -10.48
N ASN A 301 9.88 31.91 -11.67
CA ASN A 301 9.30 32.38 -12.92
C ASN A 301 9.79 31.54 -14.11
N PHE A 302 9.32 31.85 -15.31
CA PHE A 302 9.65 31.10 -16.52
C PHE A 302 11.14 30.84 -16.75
N LYS A 303 12.03 31.74 -16.31
CA LYS A 303 13.49 31.60 -16.49
C LYS A 303 14.22 31.09 -15.24
N ASN A 304 13.56 31.05 -14.08
CA ASN A 304 14.18 30.76 -12.79
C ASN A 304 13.43 29.65 -12.06
N TYR A 305 13.99 28.44 -12.08
CA TYR A 305 13.48 27.27 -11.36
C TYR A 305 14.27 27.05 -10.05
N PRO A 306 13.61 27.06 -8.87
CA PRO A 306 14.30 26.98 -7.58
C PRO A 306 14.55 25.51 -7.18
N PHE A 307 15.58 24.89 -7.78
CA PHE A 307 15.90 23.46 -7.59
C PHE A 307 15.98 23.03 -6.12
N GLU A 308 16.80 23.72 -5.33
CA GLU A 308 17.07 23.33 -3.93
C GLU A 308 15.82 23.48 -3.06
N ALA A 309 15.06 24.56 -3.24
CA ALA A 309 13.80 24.75 -2.54
C ALA A 309 12.79 23.64 -2.88
N VAL A 310 12.63 23.29 -4.17
CA VAL A 310 11.69 22.24 -4.59
C VAL A 310 12.10 20.87 -4.03
N GLU A 311 13.38 20.52 -4.11
CA GLU A 311 13.90 19.26 -3.55
C GLU A 311 13.71 19.17 -2.03
N ASN A 312 14.02 20.25 -1.31
CA ASN A 312 13.88 20.28 0.14
C ASN A 312 12.41 20.27 0.58
N LEU A 313 11.54 21.04 -0.07
CA LEU A 313 10.10 21.01 0.23
C LEU A 313 9.48 19.65 -0.07
N ASN A 314 9.93 18.97 -1.14
CA ASN A 314 9.53 17.59 -1.42
C ASN A 314 10.01 16.63 -0.33
N ARG A 315 11.27 16.76 0.13
CA ARG A 315 11.84 15.96 1.22
C ARG A 315 11.09 16.14 2.54
N PHE A 316 10.68 17.38 2.84
CA PHE A 316 10.00 17.73 4.10
C PHE A 316 8.48 17.93 3.92
N ILE A 317 7.87 17.22 2.97
CA ILE A 317 6.46 17.44 2.56
C ILE A 317 5.47 17.44 3.73
N GLY A 318 5.69 16.57 4.73
CA GLY A 318 4.85 16.50 5.94
C GLY A 318 4.83 17.79 6.78
N GLN A 319 5.88 18.61 6.73
CA GLN A 319 5.95 19.90 7.43
C GLN A 319 5.35 21.05 6.62
N VAL A 320 5.29 20.91 5.29
CA VAL A 320 4.97 22.03 4.38
C VAL A 320 3.64 21.87 3.65
N PHE A 321 2.94 20.74 3.84
CA PHE A 321 1.62 20.48 3.25
C PHE A 321 0.64 21.65 3.39
N ARG A 322 0.45 22.20 4.61
CA ARG A 322 -0.47 23.33 4.85
C ARG A 322 -0.01 24.63 4.16
N PRO A 323 1.27 25.06 4.29
CA PRO A 323 1.80 26.20 3.53
C PRO A 323 1.66 26.07 2.00
N LEU A 324 1.78 24.87 1.44
CA LEU A 324 1.58 24.63 0.00
C LEU A 324 0.09 24.76 -0.37
N THR A 325 -0.80 24.18 0.43
CA THR A 325 -2.27 24.28 0.25
C THR A 325 -2.73 25.74 0.21
N SER A 326 -2.19 26.58 1.11
CA SER A 326 -2.46 28.03 1.12
C SER A 326 -2.02 28.72 -0.17
N ARG A 327 -0.89 28.32 -0.77
CA ARG A 327 -0.41 28.88 -2.05
C ARG A 327 -1.31 28.52 -3.22
N VAL A 328 -1.79 27.29 -3.26
CA VAL A 328 -2.77 26.85 -4.27
C VAL A 328 -4.04 27.69 -4.16
N ARG A 329 -4.59 27.84 -2.95
CA ARG A 329 -5.80 28.64 -2.70
C ARG A 329 -5.64 30.10 -3.15
N ARG A 330 -4.51 30.74 -2.81
CA ARG A 330 -4.21 32.10 -3.29
C ARG A 330 -4.14 32.19 -4.81
N GLY A 331 -3.52 31.20 -5.47
CA GLY A 331 -3.48 31.14 -6.93
C GLY A 331 -4.88 31.05 -7.56
N ILE A 332 -5.77 30.24 -6.99
CA ILE A 332 -7.17 30.13 -7.43
C ILE A 332 -7.90 31.46 -7.25
N GLU A 333 -7.74 32.11 -6.09
CA GLU A 333 -8.37 33.40 -5.80
C GLU A 333 -7.91 34.51 -6.77
N SER A 334 -6.61 34.59 -7.06
CA SER A 334 -6.08 35.55 -8.03
C SER A 334 -6.53 35.25 -9.45
N ALA A 335 -6.54 33.97 -9.85
CA ALA A 335 -7.05 33.54 -11.15
C ALA A 335 -8.53 33.94 -11.35
N ARG A 336 -9.37 33.74 -10.33
CA ARG A 336 -10.80 34.14 -10.35
C ARG A 336 -11.03 35.65 -10.46
N ARG A 337 -10.04 36.46 -10.07
CA ARG A 337 -10.09 37.93 -10.19
C ARG A 337 -9.50 38.43 -11.51
N ASP A 338 -9.16 37.52 -12.43
CA ASP A 338 -8.45 37.83 -13.68
C ASP A 338 -7.13 38.59 -13.44
N GLU A 339 -6.48 38.33 -12.29
CA GLU A 339 -5.14 38.85 -12.02
C GLU A 339 -4.12 38.06 -12.87
N PRO A 340 -3.16 38.73 -13.52
CA PRO A 340 -2.13 38.03 -14.29
C PRO A 340 -1.23 37.22 -13.36
N SER A 341 -0.80 36.04 -13.81
CA SER A 341 0.11 35.22 -13.01
C SER A 341 1.41 35.94 -12.73
N SER A 342 1.72 36.14 -11.44
CA SER A 342 2.88 36.90 -10.98
C SER A 342 4.12 36.05 -10.72
N ASN A 343 3.96 34.74 -10.52
CA ASN A 343 5.02 33.78 -10.22
C ASN A 343 4.54 32.32 -10.43
N ASN A 344 5.46 31.35 -10.39
CA ASN A 344 5.14 29.94 -10.55
C ASN A 344 4.92 29.18 -9.23
N GLY A 345 4.81 29.88 -8.09
CA GLY A 345 4.60 29.31 -6.76
C GLY A 345 3.34 28.45 -6.63
N PRO A 346 2.14 28.93 -7.03
CA PRO A 346 0.91 28.13 -7.00
C PRO A 346 0.99 26.85 -7.84
N TYR A 347 1.65 26.93 -9.00
CA TYR A 347 1.92 25.76 -9.83
C TYR A 347 2.79 24.72 -9.10
N LEU A 348 3.98 25.13 -8.63
CA LEU A 348 4.91 24.23 -7.94
C LEU A 348 4.29 23.65 -6.68
N ALA A 349 3.49 24.43 -5.94
CA ALA A 349 2.75 23.94 -4.78
C ALA A 349 1.73 22.86 -5.16
N THR A 350 1.00 23.05 -6.26
CA THR A 350 0.03 22.06 -6.76
C THR A 350 0.73 20.76 -7.17
N ILE A 351 1.86 20.85 -7.88
CA ILE A 351 2.64 19.67 -8.27
C ILE A 351 3.21 18.95 -7.04
N LEU A 352 3.81 19.68 -6.09
CA LEU A 352 4.34 19.07 -4.86
C LEU A 352 3.26 18.35 -4.05
N LEU A 353 2.06 18.92 -3.95
CA LEU A 353 0.94 18.28 -3.26
C LEU A 353 0.48 17.01 -3.98
N THR A 354 0.17 17.11 -5.26
CA THR A 354 -0.37 16.00 -6.06
C THR A 354 0.65 14.87 -6.27
N HIS A 355 1.93 15.20 -6.47
CA HIS A 355 3.02 14.23 -6.59
C HIS A 355 3.25 13.42 -5.30
N ASN A 356 2.92 13.99 -4.14
CA ASN A 356 3.05 13.33 -2.85
C ASN A 356 1.71 12.78 -2.33
N SER A 357 0.69 12.67 -3.17
CA SER A 357 -0.66 12.25 -2.77
C SER A 357 -0.72 10.83 -2.19
N GLN A 358 0.19 9.94 -2.62
CA GLN A 358 0.37 8.59 -2.06
C GLN A 358 1.26 8.54 -0.80
N SER A 359 1.92 9.65 -0.44
CA SER A 359 2.82 9.67 0.71
C SER A 359 2.03 9.53 2.01
N ARG A 360 2.46 8.62 2.90
CA ARG A 360 1.90 8.51 4.27
C ARG A 360 2.01 9.82 5.06
N GLU A 361 2.95 10.70 4.67
CA GLU A 361 3.17 11.99 5.31
C GLU A 361 2.11 13.03 4.96
N VAL A 362 1.40 12.85 3.85
CA VAL A 362 0.48 13.82 3.28
C VAL A 362 -0.93 13.25 3.31
N LEU A 363 -1.86 14.05 3.85
CA LEU A 363 -3.28 13.74 3.79
C LEU A 363 -4.00 14.86 3.04
N ILE A 364 -4.17 14.69 1.72
CA ILE A 364 -4.95 15.62 0.89
C ILE A 364 -6.45 15.44 1.19
N ASP A 365 -7.01 16.13 2.17
CA ASP A 365 -8.44 16.00 2.57
C ASP A 365 -9.33 17.14 2.03
N ASP A 366 -8.74 18.22 1.52
CA ASP A 366 -9.44 19.36 0.96
C ASP A 366 -9.84 19.11 -0.52
N ALA A 367 -10.86 18.27 -0.71
CA ALA A 367 -11.40 18.00 -2.05
C ALA A 367 -11.93 19.27 -2.72
N ASP A 368 -12.53 20.18 -1.94
CA ASP A 368 -13.07 21.44 -2.44
C ASP A 368 -11.98 22.27 -3.11
N LEU A 369 -10.79 22.41 -2.50
CA LEU A 369 -9.67 23.12 -3.12
C LEU A 369 -9.30 22.58 -4.51
N LEU A 370 -9.25 21.26 -4.66
CA LEU A 370 -8.90 20.62 -5.93
C LEU A 370 -10.02 20.77 -6.97
N LEU A 371 -11.27 20.67 -6.54
CA LEU A 371 -12.44 20.92 -7.39
C LEU A 371 -12.50 22.38 -7.84
N GLU A 372 -12.20 23.33 -6.95
CA GLU A 372 -12.14 24.76 -7.27
C GLU A 372 -11.07 25.05 -8.34
N LEU A 373 -9.91 24.37 -8.26
CA LEU A 373 -8.85 24.46 -9.27
C LEU A 373 -9.31 23.88 -10.60
N LEU A 374 -9.99 22.72 -10.57
CA LEU A 374 -10.54 22.05 -11.74
C LEU A 374 -11.61 22.88 -12.45
N ASP A 375 -12.33 23.72 -11.71
CA ASP A 375 -13.43 24.56 -12.20
C ASP A 375 -12.97 25.91 -12.75
N LEU A 376 -11.68 26.25 -12.63
CA LEU A 376 -11.13 27.42 -13.30
C LEU A 376 -11.29 27.28 -14.82
N PRO A 377 -11.69 28.36 -15.53
CA PRO A 377 -11.58 28.44 -16.98
C PRO A 377 -10.20 27.98 -17.46
N LYS A 378 -10.16 27.14 -18.51
CA LYS A 378 -8.92 26.52 -19.00
C LYS A 378 -7.75 27.51 -19.15
N HIS A 379 -7.99 28.70 -19.69
CA HIS A 379 -6.95 29.70 -19.89
C HIS A 379 -6.38 30.22 -18.55
N GLN A 380 -7.23 30.49 -17.55
CA GLN A 380 -6.79 30.89 -16.21
C GLN A 380 -6.03 29.75 -15.51
N ARG A 381 -6.53 28.52 -15.66
CA ARG A 381 -5.89 27.32 -15.11
C ARG A 381 -4.49 27.12 -15.71
N GLU A 382 -4.35 27.21 -17.02
CA GLU A 382 -3.04 27.12 -17.70
C GLU A 382 -2.12 28.30 -17.32
N GLU A 383 -2.67 29.51 -17.20
CA GLU A 383 -1.92 30.71 -16.83
C GLU A 383 -1.38 30.67 -15.40
N TRP A 384 -2.07 30.05 -14.45
CA TRP A 384 -1.63 30.00 -13.05
C TRP A 384 -0.97 28.67 -12.66
N PHE A 385 -1.47 27.57 -13.21
CA PHE A 385 -1.11 26.21 -12.82
C PHE A 385 -0.48 25.41 -13.96
N GLY A 386 -0.26 25.99 -15.12
CA GLY A 386 0.48 25.33 -16.20
C GLY A 386 -0.39 24.37 -17.00
N ALA A 387 0.19 23.85 -18.08
CA ALA A 387 -0.46 22.83 -18.89
C ALA A 387 -0.40 21.46 -18.17
N SER A 388 -1.24 20.51 -18.60
CA SER A 388 -1.09 19.08 -18.26
C SER A 388 -1.11 18.73 -16.75
N ILE A 389 -1.75 19.54 -15.91
CA ILE A 389 -1.90 19.25 -14.47
C ILE A 389 -2.98 18.22 -14.16
N GLU A 390 -3.82 17.90 -15.15
CA GLU A 390 -5.00 17.06 -14.98
C GLU A 390 -4.70 15.67 -14.40
N PRO A 391 -3.64 14.93 -14.82
CA PRO A 391 -3.34 13.62 -14.24
C PRO A 391 -3.09 13.67 -12.72
N GLY A 392 -2.23 14.59 -12.27
CA GLY A 392 -1.93 14.77 -10.85
C GLY A 392 -3.15 15.29 -10.07
N LEU A 393 -3.96 16.15 -10.68
CA LEU A 393 -5.20 16.65 -10.08
C LEU A 393 -6.24 15.54 -9.90
N VAL A 394 -6.40 14.66 -10.89
CA VAL A 394 -7.31 13.50 -10.83
C VAL A 394 -6.87 12.52 -9.75
N GLU A 395 -5.57 12.24 -9.63
CA GLU A 395 -5.03 11.40 -8.56
C GLU A 395 -5.26 12.05 -7.18
N GLY A 396 -4.94 13.34 -7.04
CA GLY A 396 -5.21 14.11 -5.82
C GLY A 396 -6.69 14.09 -5.43
N LEU A 397 -7.60 14.21 -6.41
CA LEU A 397 -9.05 14.11 -6.20
C LEU A 397 -9.48 12.71 -5.80
N ALA A 398 -8.91 11.65 -6.36
CA ALA A 398 -9.19 10.27 -5.96
C ALA A 398 -8.87 10.07 -4.47
N HIS A 399 -7.72 10.55 -4.01
CA HIS A 399 -7.38 10.56 -2.59
C HIS A 399 -8.35 11.42 -1.78
N ALA A 400 -8.61 12.68 -2.19
CA ALA A 400 -9.44 13.61 -1.43
C ALA A 400 -10.91 13.18 -1.29
N LEU A 401 -11.51 12.65 -2.35
CA LEU A 401 -12.91 12.25 -2.40
C LEU A 401 -13.16 10.84 -1.85
N VAL A 402 -12.12 10.01 -1.75
CA VAL A 402 -12.18 8.64 -1.20
C VAL A 402 -13.35 7.84 -1.81
N GLY A 403 -13.43 7.87 -3.15
CA GLY A 403 -14.43 7.13 -3.93
C GLY A 403 -15.78 7.84 -4.09
N LYS A 404 -15.96 9.06 -3.58
CA LYS A 404 -17.19 9.84 -3.81
C LYS A 404 -17.30 10.29 -5.29
N THR A 405 -18.27 9.74 -6.01
CA THR A 405 -18.37 9.87 -7.47
C THR A 405 -19.15 11.10 -7.94
N GLU A 406 -20.12 11.61 -7.17
CA GLU A 406 -21.08 12.62 -7.64
C GLU A 406 -20.40 13.91 -8.14
N PRO A 407 -19.41 14.49 -7.43
CA PRO A 407 -18.75 15.71 -7.90
C PRO A 407 -18.04 15.52 -9.26
N ILE A 408 -17.61 14.30 -9.56
CA ILE A 408 -16.92 13.99 -10.81
C ILE A 408 -17.92 13.70 -11.93
N VAL A 409 -18.98 12.93 -11.63
CA VAL A 409 -20.08 12.65 -12.57
C VAL A 409 -20.72 13.96 -13.06
N GLU A 410 -21.04 14.89 -12.16
CA GLU A 410 -21.61 16.20 -12.51
C GLU A 410 -20.75 16.95 -13.53
N ARG A 411 -19.43 16.94 -13.34
CA ARG A 411 -18.47 17.63 -14.22
C ARG A 411 -18.27 16.93 -15.56
N ILE A 412 -18.38 15.60 -15.61
CA ILE A 412 -18.36 14.84 -16.86
C ILE A 412 -19.65 15.06 -17.66
N GLN A 413 -20.78 15.27 -17.00
CA GLN A 413 -22.08 15.50 -17.66
C GLN A 413 -22.31 16.96 -18.09
N ASP A 414 -21.54 17.91 -17.57
CA ASP A 414 -21.64 19.33 -17.95
C ASP A 414 -21.17 19.56 -19.40
N CYS A 415 -22.13 19.74 -20.31
CA CYS A 415 -21.89 20.04 -21.71
C CYS A 415 -21.15 21.37 -21.96
N ASN A 416 -21.10 22.29 -20.97
CA ASN A 416 -20.34 23.53 -21.10
C ASN A 416 -18.85 23.34 -20.81
N ARG A 417 -18.47 22.22 -20.18
CA ARG A 417 -17.07 21.86 -19.94
C ARG A 417 -16.46 21.31 -21.22
N LYS A 418 -15.21 21.68 -21.49
CA LYS A 418 -14.46 21.19 -22.64
C LYS A 418 -14.36 19.66 -22.59
N GLU A 419 -14.56 19.03 -23.73
CA GLU A 419 -14.59 17.59 -23.87
C GLU A 419 -13.31 16.90 -23.38
N PHE A 420 -12.14 17.46 -23.67
CA PHE A 420 -10.87 16.93 -23.16
C PHE A 420 -10.81 16.88 -21.63
N ASP A 421 -11.34 17.91 -20.96
CA ASP A 421 -11.39 17.95 -19.49
C ASP A 421 -12.36 16.89 -18.95
N ARG A 422 -13.51 16.71 -19.60
CA ARG A 422 -14.49 15.68 -19.25
C ARG A 422 -13.90 14.27 -19.41
N ALA A 423 -13.24 14.01 -20.54
CA ALA A 423 -12.56 12.74 -20.80
C ALA A 423 -11.44 12.48 -19.78
N ALA A 424 -10.70 13.51 -19.37
CA ALA A 424 -9.65 13.37 -18.37
C ALA A 424 -10.17 12.92 -17.00
N LEU A 425 -11.36 13.38 -16.61
CA LEU A 425 -12.00 13.05 -15.34
C LEU A 425 -12.47 11.59 -15.24
N VAL A 426 -12.66 10.89 -16.36
CA VAL A 426 -13.00 9.46 -16.35
C VAL A 426 -11.92 8.63 -15.64
N SER A 427 -10.65 9.05 -15.70
CA SER A 427 -9.57 8.37 -14.98
C SER A 427 -9.77 8.34 -13.47
N TYR A 428 -10.56 9.25 -12.88
CA TYR A 428 -10.89 9.25 -11.45
C TYR A 428 -11.44 7.89 -10.98
N PHE A 429 -12.30 7.28 -11.80
CA PHE A 429 -12.95 6.01 -11.46
C PHE A 429 -11.94 4.87 -11.39
N ILE A 430 -11.05 4.78 -12.38
CA ILE A 430 -10.00 3.75 -12.41
C ILE A 430 -9.00 3.96 -11.27
N VAL A 431 -8.56 5.20 -11.05
CA VAL A 431 -7.63 5.52 -9.97
C VAL A 431 -8.26 5.22 -8.60
N SER A 432 -9.56 5.48 -8.43
CA SER A 432 -10.28 5.20 -7.20
C SER A 432 -10.48 3.69 -6.97
N VAL A 433 -10.68 2.88 -8.01
CA VAL A 433 -10.68 1.41 -7.87
C VAL A 433 -9.25 0.91 -7.57
N TYR A 434 -8.23 1.45 -8.23
CA TYR A 434 -6.82 1.08 -8.01
C TYR A 434 -6.39 1.27 -6.54
N PHE A 435 -6.76 2.40 -5.94
CA PHE A 435 -6.50 2.66 -4.52
C PHE A 435 -7.56 2.10 -3.57
N GLN A 436 -8.49 1.30 -4.09
CA GLN A 436 -9.57 0.64 -3.33
C GLN A 436 -10.60 1.58 -2.69
N TYR A 437 -10.67 2.85 -3.09
CA TYR A 437 -11.65 3.80 -2.57
C TYR A 437 -13.06 3.61 -3.13
N LEU A 438 -13.16 3.07 -4.34
CA LEU A 438 -14.42 2.80 -5.03
C LEU A 438 -14.56 1.31 -5.32
N ASN A 439 -15.71 0.74 -5.03
CA ASN A 439 -15.99 -0.66 -5.35
C ASN A 439 -15.99 -0.85 -6.87
N ARG A 440 -15.37 -1.93 -7.36
CA ARG A 440 -15.29 -2.26 -8.78
C ARG A 440 -16.68 -2.32 -9.44
N GLY A 441 -17.66 -2.93 -8.79
CA GLY A 441 -19.03 -3.03 -9.30
C GLY A 441 -19.72 -1.67 -9.42
N GLU A 442 -19.60 -0.82 -8.39
CA GLU A 442 -20.13 0.55 -8.38
C GLU A 442 -19.50 1.40 -9.49
N CYS A 443 -18.19 1.26 -9.69
CA CYS A 443 -17.45 1.91 -10.76
C CYS A 443 -18.00 1.54 -12.13
N ILE A 444 -18.16 0.24 -12.41
CA ILE A 444 -18.69 -0.26 -13.69
C ILE A 444 -20.09 0.29 -13.96
N GLU A 445 -20.96 0.27 -12.96
CA GLU A 445 -22.32 0.76 -13.11
C GLU A 445 -22.36 2.28 -13.35
N THR A 446 -21.52 3.04 -12.64
CA THR A 446 -21.38 4.49 -12.87
C THR A 446 -20.91 4.79 -14.29
N LEU A 447 -19.93 4.03 -14.81
CA LEU A 447 -19.42 4.20 -16.18
C LEU A 447 -20.48 3.87 -17.24
N ARG A 448 -21.31 2.84 -17.02
CA ARG A 448 -22.45 2.50 -17.90
C ARG A 448 -23.51 3.60 -17.92
N GLN A 449 -23.83 4.17 -16.77
CA GLN A 449 -24.77 5.28 -16.66
C GLN A 449 -24.22 6.53 -17.36
N LEU A 450 -22.95 6.88 -17.14
CA LEU A 450 -22.28 7.96 -17.87
C LEU A 450 -22.34 7.74 -19.37
N TRP A 451 -22.00 6.55 -19.87
CA TRP A 451 -22.09 6.23 -21.30
C TRP A 451 -23.49 6.49 -21.86
N THR A 452 -24.52 6.02 -21.15
CA THR A 452 -25.93 6.17 -21.55
C THR A 452 -26.33 7.64 -21.62
N THR A 453 -26.01 8.42 -20.59
CA THR A 453 -26.32 9.86 -20.54
C THR A 453 -25.61 10.62 -21.66
N LEU A 454 -24.31 10.34 -21.88
CA LEU A 454 -23.54 11.00 -22.94
C LEU A 454 -24.12 10.68 -24.33
N SER A 455 -24.52 9.43 -24.57
CA SER A 455 -25.15 9.03 -25.83
C SER A 455 -26.49 9.73 -26.08
N GLN A 456 -27.25 10.06 -25.03
CA GLN A 456 -28.52 10.78 -25.16
C GLN A 456 -28.32 12.28 -25.44
N GLN A 457 -27.18 12.85 -25.04
CA GLN A 457 -26.85 14.26 -25.26
C GLN A 457 -26.36 14.56 -26.70
N GLU A 458 -25.95 13.55 -27.47
CA GLU A 458 -25.40 13.67 -28.83
C GLU A 458 -26.44 14.05 -29.93
N THR A 459 -27.72 14.26 -29.60
CA THR A 459 -28.80 14.32 -30.60
C THR A 459 -28.91 15.59 -31.47
N ASP A 460 -27.89 16.45 -31.56
CA ASP A 460 -27.91 17.61 -32.49
C ASP A 460 -26.51 17.95 -33.03
N GLY A 461 -25.94 17.06 -33.86
CA GLY A 461 -24.78 17.38 -34.71
C GLY A 461 -23.47 17.78 -34.00
N ASP A 462 -23.38 17.54 -32.69
CA ASP A 462 -22.25 17.87 -31.85
C ASP A 462 -21.40 16.60 -31.63
N GLU A 463 -20.18 16.59 -32.15
CA GLU A 463 -19.18 15.53 -31.90
C GLU A 463 -18.68 15.53 -30.42
N GLY A 464 -19.20 16.43 -29.58
CA GLY A 464 -18.65 16.81 -28.28
C GLY A 464 -18.64 15.79 -27.14
N ALA A 465 -18.98 14.51 -27.37
CA ALA A 465 -18.88 13.45 -26.34
C ALA A 465 -18.01 12.24 -26.74
N MET A 466 -17.48 12.21 -27.97
CA MET A 466 -16.69 11.10 -28.51
C MET A 466 -15.44 10.75 -27.66
N MET A 467 -14.68 11.75 -27.20
CA MET A 467 -13.50 11.55 -26.35
C MET A 467 -13.87 11.04 -24.96
N SER A 468 -15.00 11.51 -24.40
CA SER A 468 -15.47 11.04 -23.08
C SER A 468 -15.94 9.59 -23.16
N LYS A 469 -16.69 9.22 -24.21
CA LYS A 469 -17.01 7.82 -24.51
C LYS A 469 -15.76 6.98 -24.72
N THR A 470 -14.78 7.48 -25.46
CA THR A 470 -13.50 6.80 -25.66
C THR A 470 -12.78 6.55 -24.32
N ALA A 471 -12.73 7.53 -23.43
CA ALA A 471 -12.14 7.37 -22.11
C ALA A 471 -12.90 6.35 -21.24
N ILE A 472 -14.23 6.30 -21.35
CA ILE A 472 -15.06 5.29 -20.67
C ILE A 472 -14.78 3.88 -21.25
N PHE A 473 -14.59 3.76 -22.56
CA PHE A 473 -14.21 2.50 -23.20
C PHE A 473 -12.83 2.02 -22.73
N ASP A 474 -11.84 2.91 -22.67
CA ASP A 474 -10.52 2.62 -22.10
C ASP A 474 -10.62 2.16 -20.63
N ALA A 475 -11.45 2.83 -19.82
CA ALA A 475 -11.74 2.44 -18.45
C ALA A 475 -12.36 1.04 -18.34
N ALA A 476 -13.32 0.70 -19.22
CA ALA A 476 -13.91 -0.63 -19.29
C ALA A 476 -12.88 -1.72 -19.62
N CYS A 477 -11.91 -1.43 -20.50
CA CYS A 477 -10.79 -2.34 -20.76
C CYS A 477 -9.90 -2.54 -19.53
N LEU A 478 -9.57 -1.47 -18.79
CA LEU A 478 -8.76 -1.53 -17.56
C LEU A 478 -9.44 -2.30 -16.43
N LEU A 479 -10.77 -2.28 -16.40
CA LEU A 479 -11.59 -3.08 -15.49
C LEU A 479 -11.80 -4.51 -16.00
N SER A 480 -11.19 -4.88 -17.13
CA SER A 480 -11.27 -6.22 -17.73
C SER A 480 -12.72 -6.64 -18.06
N LEU A 481 -13.55 -5.72 -18.56
CA LEU A 481 -14.92 -6.06 -18.96
C LEU A 481 -14.92 -7.01 -20.16
N PRO A 482 -15.75 -8.08 -20.13
CA PRO A 482 -15.85 -9.01 -21.24
C PRO A 482 -16.57 -8.37 -22.44
N GLU A 483 -16.35 -8.91 -23.64
CA GLU A 483 -17.02 -8.43 -24.86
C GLU A 483 -18.55 -8.59 -24.85
N SER A 484 -19.05 -9.47 -23.98
CA SER A 484 -20.49 -9.63 -23.74
C SER A 484 -21.11 -8.47 -22.95
N ASP A 485 -20.31 -7.61 -22.33
CA ASP A 485 -20.80 -6.46 -21.57
C ASP A 485 -21.54 -5.46 -22.48
N PRO A 486 -22.72 -4.95 -22.07
CA PRO A 486 -23.49 -4.00 -22.87
C PRO A 486 -22.70 -2.77 -23.33
N LEU A 487 -21.84 -2.23 -22.45
CA LEU A 487 -21.01 -1.06 -22.76
C LEU A 487 -20.00 -1.41 -23.88
N MET A 488 -19.35 -2.57 -23.77
CA MET A 488 -18.38 -3.05 -24.76
C MET A 488 -19.02 -3.31 -26.12
N GLN A 489 -20.21 -3.93 -26.14
CA GLN A 489 -20.95 -4.17 -27.38
C GLN A 489 -21.40 -2.87 -28.03
N GLN A 490 -21.80 -1.88 -27.25
CA GLN A 490 -22.22 -0.58 -27.77
C GLN A 490 -21.03 0.19 -28.35
N ALA A 491 -19.91 0.24 -27.63
CA ALA A 491 -18.67 0.84 -28.12
C ALA A 491 -18.23 0.24 -29.46
N ALA A 492 -18.33 -1.09 -29.61
CA ALA A 492 -18.01 -1.77 -30.87
C ALA A 492 -18.97 -1.40 -32.02
N ARG A 493 -20.27 -1.23 -31.75
CA ARG A 493 -21.25 -0.79 -32.77
C ARG A 493 -21.04 0.66 -33.19
N GLU A 494 -20.66 1.52 -32.25
CA GLU A 494 -20.37 2.94 -32.49
C GLU A 494 -18.97 3.16 -33.09
N GLY A 495 -18.13 2.12 -33.18
CA GLY A 495 -16.79 2.21 -33.77
C GLY A 495 -15.80 3.01 -32.92
N VAL A 496 -15.97 3.01 -31.60
CA VAL A 496 -15.13 3.76 -30.66
C VAL A 496 -13.73 3.15 -30.62
N SER A 497 -12.71 3.96 -30.91
CA SER A 497 -11.29 3.60 -30.85
C SER A 497 -10.69 3.96 -29.49
N HIS A 498 -9.52 3.43 -29.16
CA HIS A 498 -8.76 3.85 -27.97
C HIS A 498 -8.16 5.25 -28.11
N HIS A 499 -8.04 5.99 -27.01
CA HIS A 499 -7.34 7.29 -26.98
C HIS A 499 -6.13 7.26 -26.07
N ARG A 500 -6.31 6.91 -24.80
CA ARG A 500 -5.24 6.96 -23.79
C ARG A 500 -4.48 5.65 -23.74
N LEU A 501 -5.18 4.53 -23.89
CA LEU A 501 -4.56 3.22 -23.91
C LEU A 501 -4.04 2.88 -25.30
N SER A 502 -2.87 2.23 -25.34
CA SER A 502 -2.47 1.51 -26.55
C SER A 502 -3.41 0.32 -26.78
N ALA A 503 -3.63 -0.07 -28.04
CA ALA A 503 -4.41 -1.27 -28.35
C ALA A 503 -3.84 -2.53 -27.68
N GLU A 504 -2.52 -2.59 -27.49
CA GLU A 504 -1.85 -3.67 -26.76
C GLU A 504 -2.19 -3.62 -25.26
N SER A 505 -2.06 -2.46 -24.61
CA SER A 505 -2.41 -2.29 -23.19
C SER A 505 -3.88 -2.66 -22.93
N ALA A 506 -4.80 -2.21 -23.79
CA ALA A 506 -6.21 -2.54 -23.69
C ALA A 506 -6.49 -4.04 -23.88
N LYS A 507 -5.77 -4.70 -24.80
CA LYS A 507 -5.84 -6.15 -24.99
C LYS A 507 -5.31 -6.91 -23.78
N VAL A 508 -4.14 -6.52 -23.26
CA VAL A 508 -3.54 -7.13 -22.05
C VAL A 508 -4.51 -7.06 -20.88
N CYS A 509 -5.13 -5.91 -20.61
CA CYS A 509 -6.06 -5.80 -19.49
C CYS A 509 -7.30 -6.69 -19.63
N ARG A 510 -7.78 -6.93 -20.86
CA ARG A 510 -8.94 -7.81 -21.09
C ARG A 510 -8.59 -9.30 -21.03
N GLU A 511 -7.47 -9.68 -21.62
CA GLU A 511 -7.07 -11.10 -21.75
C GLU A 511 -6.30 -11.62 -20.53
N GLN A 512 -5.65 -10.72 -19.79
CA GLN A 512 -4.81 -11.03 -18.62
C GLN A 512 -5.13 -10.02 -17.49
N PRO A 513 -6.29 -10.16 -16.82
CA PRO A 513 -6.75 -9.20 -15.80
C PRO A 513 -5.72 -8.93 -14.70
N GLU A 514 -4.92 -9.92 -14.31
CA GLU A 514 -3.84 -9.78 -13.32
C GLU A 514 -2.81 -8.68 -13.64
N ASN A 515 -2.70 -8.27 -14.91
CA ASN A 515 -1.81 -7.21 -15.35
C ASN A 515 -2.45 -5.81 -15.34
N ALA A 516 -3.75 -5.69 -15.08
CA ALA A 516 -4.48 -4.42 -15.15
C ALA A 516 -3.89 -3.36 -14.20
N ALA A 517 -3.60 -3.71 -12.94
CA ALA A 517 -2.99 -2.80 -11.97
C ALA A 517 -1.63 -2.26 -12.43
N LYS A 518 -0.82 -3.10 -13.12
CA LYS A 518 0.46 -2.69 -13.69
C LYS A 518 0.27 -1.68 -14.82
N VAL A 519 -0.73 -1.91 -15.69
CA VAL A 519 -1.07 -0.97 -16.78
C VAL A 519 -1.60 0.35 -16.23
N VAL A 520 -2.46 0.33 -15.20
CA VAL A 520 -2.91 1.57 -14.53
C VAL A 520 -1.70 2.36 -14.01
N ARG A 521 -0.75 1.67 -13.38
CA ARG A 521 0.45 2.30 -12.85
C ARG A 521 1.36 2.91 -13.92
N SER A 522 1.46 2.33 -15.11
CA SER A 522 2.35 2.82 -16.16
C SER A 522 1.68 3.82 -17.12
N ASP A 523 0.40 3.63 -17.40
CA ASP A 523 -0.29 4.29 -18.52
C ASP A 523 -1.37 5.29 -18.05
N VAL A 524 -1.83 5.22 -16.79
CA VAL A 524 -2.90 6.07 -16.25
C VAL A 524 -2.40 7.02 -15.17
N LEU A 525 -1.62 6.50 -14.21
CA LEU A 525 -1.01 7.32 -13.17
C LEU A 525 0.14 8.16 -13.76
N PRO A 526 0.37 9.39 -13.26
CA PRO A 526 1.40 10.27 -13.79
C PRO A 526 2.81 9.63 -13.73
N PRO A 527 3.64 9.76 -14.79
CA PRO A 527 4.95 9.13 -14.86
C PRO A 527 5.98 9.74 -13.87
N TYR A 528 6.89 8.90 -13.37
CA TYR A 528 7.76 9.19 -12.24
C TYR A 528 9.03 9.98 -12.58
N SER A 529 9.00 11.29 -12.37
CA SER A 529 9.92 12.06 -11.51
C SER A 529 9.33 13.46 -11.32
N LEU A 530 9.58 14.13 -10.20
CA LEU A 530 9.06 15.48 -9.96
C LEU A 530 9.45 16.46 -11.09
N VAL A 531 10.64 16.28 -11.68
CA VAL A 531 11.15 17.12 -12.77
C VAL A 531 10.39 16.90 -14.07
N ASP A 532 9.99 15.67 -14.39
CA ASP A 532 9.25 15.38 -15.63
C ASP A 532 7.87 16.05 -15.62
N VAL A 533 7.15 15.92 -14.50
CA VAL A 533 5.85 16.59 -14.30
C VAL A 533 5.98 18.12 -14.41
N ILE A 534 7.05 18.69 -13.85
CA ILE A 534 7.32 20.14 -13.92
C ILE A 534 7.65 20.57 -15.36
N SER A 535 8.36 19.74 -16.10
CA SER A 535 8.72 19.98 -17.49
C SER A 535 7.50 19.98 -18.41
N GLU A 536 6.60 19.02 -18.23
CA GLU A 536 5.37 18.89 -19.03
C GLU A 536 4.40 20.06 -18.83
N GLY A 537 4.39 20.69 -17.65
CA GLY A 537 3.47 21.79 -17.38
C GLY A 537 3.84 23.14 -18.00
N GLY A 538 4.98 23.23 -18.69
CA GLY A 538 5.30 24.38 -19.54
C GLY A 538 5.54 25.70 -18.80
N LYS A 539 5.66 25.67 -17.47
CA LYS A 539 5.88 26.87 -16.64
C LYS A 539 7.32 27.36 -16.59
N PHE A 540 8.26 26.53 -17.04
CA PHE A 540 9.68 26.84 -17.03
C PHE A 540 10.28 26.58 -18.40
N ALA A 541 11.23 27.43 -18.80
CA ALA A 541 12.04 27.15 -19.98
C ALA A 541 12.83 25.85 -19.76
N VAL A 542 12.96 25.04 -20.81
CA VAL A 542 13.81 23.83 -20.80
C VAL A 542 15.23 24.14 -20.29
N THR A 543 15.78 25.30 -20.65
CA THR A 543 17.10 25.77 -20.18
C THR A 543 17.15 26.12 -18.69
N ALA A 544 16.01 26.45 -18.07
CA ALA A 544 15.92 26.70 -16.63
C ALA A 544 15.86 25.39 -15.83
N LEU A 545 15.33 24.32 -16.43
CA LEU A 545 15.22 22.99 -15.83
C LEU A 545 16.50 22.14 -15.99
N HIS A 546 17.34 22.45 -16.97
CA HIS A 546 18.67 21.85 -17.10
C HIS A 546 19.74 22.80 -16.54
N ARG A 547 20.32 22.47 -15.38
CA ARG A 547 21.47 23.22 -14.82
C ARG A 547 22.59 23.30 -15.89
N ASN A 548 23.08 24.51 -16.15
CA ASN A 548 24.15 24.77 -17.11
C ASN A 548 25.43 23.96 -16.74
N PRO A 549 25.97 23.12 -17.64
CA PRO A 549 27.01 22.15 -17.32
C PRO A 549 28.43 22.75 -17.37
N ILE A 550 28.74 23.71 -16.48
CA ILE A 550 30.13 24.04 -16.14
C ILE A 550 30.64 23.14 -14.98
N THR A 551 29.78 22.31 -14.38
CA THR A 551 30.16 21.30 -13.38
C THR A 551 30.02 19.84 -13.85
N GLN A 552 29.79 19.59 -15.14
CA GLN A 552 29.97 18.24 -15.72
C GLN A 552 30.60 18.32 -17.11
N ALA A 553 31.93 18.32 -17.14
CA ALA A 553 32.64 17.90 -18.33
C ALA A 553 32.37 16.40 -18.57
N ARG A 554 31.36 16.09 -19.39
CA ARG A 554 31.36 15.03 -20.44
C ARG A 554 29.98 14.91 -21.09
N GLY A 555 29.80 15.76 -22.11
CA GLY A 555 29.21 15.46 -23.42
C GLY A 555 27.85 14.76 -23.48
N PHE A 556 26.81 15.54 -23.79
CA PHE A 556 25.74 15.08 -24.69
C PHE A 556 25.38 16.20 -25.66
N THR A 557 25.65 15.94 -26.93
CA THR A 557 25.33 16.80 -28.07
C THR A 557 23.86 16.60 -28.43
N ALA A 558 23.09 17.69 -28.42
CA ALA A 558 21.70 17.71 -28.88
C ALA A 558 21.59 17.49 -30.39
N LEU A 559 20.62 16.69 -30.85
CA LEU A 559 20.14 16.73 -32.22
C LEU A 559 18.63 16.42 -32.31
N ARG A 560 17.88 17.32 -32.95
CA ARG A 560 16.55 17.08 -33.53
C ARG A 560 16.67 16.88 -35.05
N SER A 561 15.88 15.93 -35.52
CA SER A 561 15.20 15.74 -36.82
C SER A 561 15.95 15.50 -38.15
N SER A 562 15.43 14.47 -38.81
CA SER A 562 15.20 14.20 -40.24
C SER A 562 16.26 13.47 -41.08
N ASP A 563 15.81 12.29 -41.52
CA ASP A 563 16.09 11.51 -42.73
C ASP A 563 17.51 10.95 -42.96
N LEU A 564 17.62 9.62 -42.86
CA LEU A 564 18.15 8.70 -43.89
C LEU A 564 17.97 7.23 -43.42
N THR A 565 17.26 6.47 -44.27
CA THR A 565 17.04 5.01 -44.44
C THR A 565 17.68 3.92 -43.53
N PRO A 566 17.05 2.72 -43.43
CA PRO A 566 17.26 1.75 -42.34
C PRO A 566 18.24 0.60 -42.66
N GLU A 567 18.92 0.10 -41.62
CA GLU A 567 19.32 -1.31 -41.31
C GLU A 567 20.65 -1.39 -40.52
N PRO A 568 20.96 -2.47 -39.76
CA PRO A 568 20.15 -3.22 -38.82
C PRO A 568 20.78 -3.22 -37.40
N GLN A 569 20.00 -3.75 -36.45
CA GLN A 569 20.22 -3.80 -35.01
C GLN A 569 21.59 -4.36 -34.56
N LEU A 570 22.16 -3.73 -33.53
CA LEU A 570 23.07 -4.38 -32.56
C LEU A 570 22.62 -3.99 -31.15
N SER A 571 21.65 -4.74 -30.63
CA SER A 571 21.32 -4.81 -29.20
C SER A 571 22.49 -5.49 -28.47
N GLY A 572 23.46 -4.70 -28.03
CA GLY A 572 24.50 -5.14 -27.11
C GLY A 572 24.26 -4.54 -25.74
N THR A 573 23.58 -5.25 -24.83
CA THR A 573 23.82 -5.00 -23.40
C THR A 573 25.32 -5.06 -23.17
N LEU A 574 25.92 -4.00 -22.62
CA LEU A 574 27.29 -4.00 -22.12
C LEU A 574 27.38 -5.08 -21.01
N ARG A 575 27.65 -6.32 -21.41
CA ARG A 575 28.10 -7.36 -20.50
C ARG A 575 29.56 -7.04 -20.19
N SER A 576 29.84 -6.72 -18.91
CA SER A 576 31.21 -6.71 -18.41
C SER A 576 31.92 -7.98 -18.87
N ALA A 577 33.03 -7.84 -19.59
CA ALA A 577 33.84 -8.96 -20.06
C ALA A 577 34.57 -9.68 -18.90
N GLU A 578 34.53 -9.10 -17.70
CA GLU A 578 35.15 -9.67 -16.51
C GLU A 578 34.13 -10.51 -15.71
N PRO A 579 34.52 -11.72 -15.25
CA PRO A 579 33.67 -12.53 -14.40
C PRO A 579 33.25 -11.74 -13.16
N LYS A 580 31.94 -11.64 -12.91
CA LYS A 580 31.44 -11.07 -11.66
C LYS A 580 31.97 -11.92 -10.51
N VAL A 581 32.83 -11.33 -9.67
CA VAL A 581 33.29 -11.96 -8.44
C VAL A 581 32.09 -12.27 -7.57
N GLY A 582 31.87 -13.55 -7.27
CA GLY A 582 30.79 -13.98 -6.39
C GLY A 582 30.97 -13.37 -5.01
N ARG A 583 29.87 -12.97 -4.38
CA ARG A 583 29.87 -12.36 -3.02
C ARG A 583 30.67 -13.19 -2.00
N ASN A 584 30.72 -14.51 -2.17
CA ASN A 584 31.42 -15.44 -1.29
C ASN A 584 32.83 -15.85 -1.77
N ASP A 585 33.26 -15.42 -2.96
CA ASP A 585 34.58 -15.75 -3.50
C ASP A 585 35.71 -14.98 -2.79
N PRO A 586 36.96 -15.46 -2.85
CA PRO A 586 38.11 -14.69 -2.37
C PRO A 586 38.17 -13.31 -3.01
N CYS A 587 38.35 -12.28 -2.19
CA CYS A 587 38.36 -10.90 -2.64
C CYS A 587 39.59 -10.64 -3.54
N PRO A 588 39.41 -10.09 -4.76
CA PRO A 588 40.51 -9.86 -5.70
C PRO A 588 41.53 -8.82 -5.24
N CYS A 589 41.27 -8.09 -4.13
CA CYS A 589 42.23 -7.18 -3.52
C CYS A 589 43.38 -7.89 -2.78
N GLY A 590 43.40 -9.23 -2.75
CA GLY A 590 44.46 -10.01 -2.12
C GLY A 590 44.36 -10.11 -0.59
N SER A 591 43.21 -9.75 0.00
CA SER A 591 43.02 -9.75 1.46
C SER A 591 42.78 -11.12 2.09
N ASN A 592 42.70 -12.19 1.30
CA ASN A 592 42.26 -13.54 1.71
C ASN A 592 40.87 -13.60 2.39
N LYS A 593 40.10 -12.51 2.38
CA LYS A 593 38.71 -12.45 2.88
C LYS A 593 37.72 -12.66 1.73
N LYS A 594 36.50 -13.12 2.02
CA LYS A 594 35.40 -13.17 1.03
C LYS A 594 35.08 -11.76 0.51
N TYR A 595 34.72 -11.60 -0.76
CA TYR A 595 34.43 -10.30 -1.40
C TYR A 595 33.40 -9.47 -0.61
N LYS A 596 32.35 -10.11 -0.08
CA LYS A 596 31.32 -9.48 0.78
C LYS A 596 31.84 -8.91 2.10
N LYS A 597 32.93 -9.45 2.65
CA LYS A 597 33.54 -9.01 3.93
C LYS A 597 34.72 -8.05 3.72
N CYS A 598 34.98 -7.63 2.48
CA CYS A 598 36.09 -6.75 2.14
C CYS A 598 35.61 -5.58 1.26
N CYS A 599 35.72 -5.68 -0.06
CA CYS A 599 35.48 -4.56 -0.97
C CYS A 599 33.99 -4.21 -1.17
N LEU A 600 33.07 -5.09 -0.75
CA LEU A 600 31.62 -4.84 -0.83
C LEU A 600 31.04 -4.11 0.38
N ARG A 601 31.79 -4.00 1.50
CA ARG A 601 31.42 -3.16 2.65
C ARG A 601 32.01 -1.76 2.49
N ARG A 602 31.62 -1.04 1.44
CA ARG A 602 31.82 0.41 1.39
C ARG A 602 30.66 1.12 2.06
#